data_AF-A0A1F5ZME2-F1
#
_entry.id   AF-A0A1F5ZME2-F1
#
_cell.length_a   1.000
_cell.length_b   1.000
_cell.length_c   1.000
_cell.angle_alpha   90.00
_cell.angle_beta   90.00
_cell.angle_gamma   90.00
#
_symmetry.space_group_name_H-M   'P 1'
#
loop_
_entity.id
_entity.type
_entity.pdbx_description
1 polymer ?
#
loop_
_entity_poly.entity_id
_entity_poly.type
_entity_poly.pdbx_seq_one_letter_code
_entity_poly.pdbx_strand_id
1 'polypeptide(L)'
;MIIFSDHALEQNKKRKIPKKRIIETVRNPEEILDSFKGRKLTRKQFGNKILEVVTTAEGLNTIIITQYYLGGDYESKIRQKN
;
A
#
# COMPACT_ATOMS: atom_id res chain seq x y z
N MET A 1 9.55 -11.60 7.02
CA MET A 1 9.93 -11.47 5.59
C MET A 1 8.83 -10.73 4.83
N ILE A 2 9.13 -10.02 3.73
CA ILE A 2 8.07 -9.43 2.88
C ILE A 2 7.81 -10.38 1.70
N ILE A 3 6.56 -10.82 1.57
CA ILE A 3 6.13 -11.78 0.55
C ILE A 3 5.08 -11.11 -0.34
N PHE A 4 5.20 -11.26 -1.65
CA PHE A 4 4.19 -10.77 -2.59
C PHE A 4 3.27 -11.94 -2.95
N SER A 5 1.96 -11.75 -2.80
CA SER A 5 0.98 -12.67 -3.38
C SER A 5 1.02 -12.63 -4.91
N ASP A 6 0.50 -13.67 -5.56
CA ASP A 6 0.39 -13.70 -7.03
C ASP A 6 -0.40 -12.51 -7.56
N HIS A 7 -1.51 -12.17 -6.89
CA HIS A 7 -2.30 -11.00 -7.22
C HIS A 7 -1.47 -9.70 -7.16
N ALA A 8 -0.66 -9.52 -6.10
CA ALA A 8 0.22 -8.36 -5.98
C ALA A 8 1.27 -8.31 -7.10
N LEU A 9 1.83 -9.45 -7.49
CA LEU A 9 2.80 -9.55 -8.59
C LEU A 9 2.17 -9.18 -9.94
N GLU A 10 0.94 -9.62 -10.21
CA GLU A 10 0.19 -9.22 -11.40
C GLU A 10 -0.11 -7.73 -11.41
N GLN A 11 -0.56 -7.18 -10.28
CA GLN A 11 -0.86 -5.74 -10.15
C GLN A 11 0.40 -4.89 -10.32
N ASN A 12 1.57 -5.36 -9.88
CA ASN A 12 2.86 -4.67 -10.14
C ASN A 12 3.12 -4.50 -11.63
N LYS A 13 2.92 -5.56 -12.41
CA LYS A 13 3.11 -5.55 -13.87
C LYS A 13 2.09 -4.63 -14.54
N LYS A 14 0.80 -4.78 -14.18
CA LYS A 14 -0.30 -3.99 -14.77
C LYS A 14 -0.20 -2.50 -14.47
N ARG A 15 0.11 -2.14 -13.21
CA ARG A 15 0.15 -0.74 -12.73
C ARG A 15 1.52 -0.08 -12.89
N LYS A 16 2.53 -0.82 -13.36
CA LYS A 16 3.93 -0.37 -13.52
C LYS A 16 4.49 0.24 -12.22
N ILE A 17 4.15 -0.35 -11.08
CA ILE A 17 4.63 0.10 -9.76
C ILE A 17 5.91 -0.68 -9.42
N PRO A 18 7.06 -0.01 -9.22
CA PRO A 18 8.31 -0.69 -8.90
C PRO A 18 8.23 -1.39 -7.55
N LYS A 19 8.66 -2.67 -7.48
CA LYS A 19 8.76 -3.44 -6.23
C LYS A 19 9.52 -2.69 -5.13
N LYS A 20 10.56 -1.93 -5.50
CA LYS A 20 11.35 -1.12 -4.57
C LYS A 20 10.48 -0.13 -3.79
N ARG A 21 9.57 0.60 -4.46
CA ARG A 21 8.68 1.56 -3.78
C ARG A 21 7.73 0.85 -2.83
N ILE A 22 7.20 -0.30 -3.22
CA ILE A 22 6.28 -1.08 -2.39
C ILE A 22 6.97 -1.59 -1.12
N ILE A 23 8.16 -2.15 -1.27
CA ILE A 23 8.98 -2.61 -0.14
C ILE A 23 9.31 -1.43 0.78
N GLU A 24 9.64 -0.28 0.19
CA GLU A 24 9.91 0.95 0.96
C GLU A 24 8.68 1.42 1.73
N THR A 25 7.50 1.42 1.12
CA THR A 25 6.23 1.73 1.79
C THR A 25 5.94 0.79 2.95
N VAL A 26 6.23 -0.51 2.81
CA VAL A 26 5.98 -1.49 3.89
C VAL A 26 7.02 -1.37 5.01
N ARG A 27 8.29 -1.08 4.69
CA ARG A 27 9.38 -1.00 5.67
C ARG A 27 9.42 0.33 6.43
N ASN A 28 9.12 1.42 5.73
CA ASN A 28 9.16 2.77 6.27
C ASN A 28 7.93 3.56 5.79
N PRO A 29 6.72 3.16 6.25
CA PRO A 29 5.48 3.87 5.96
C PRO A 29 5.46 5.22 6.66
N GLU A 30 4.79 6.19 6.04
CA GLU A 30 4.42 7.44 6.71
C GLU A 30 3.13 7.28 7.50
N GLU A 31 2.24 6.41 7.03
CA GLU A 31 0.97 6.13 7.68
C GLU A 31 0.67 4.62 7.63
N ILE A 32 0.19 4.08 8.75
CA ILE A 32 -0.34 2.72 8.85
C ILE A 32 -1.75 2.82 9.41
N LEU A 33 -2.73 2.30 8.67
CA LEU A 33 -4.12 2.23 9.10
C LEU A 33 -4.58 0.78 9.19
N ASP A 34 -5.37 0.47 10.21
CA ASP A 34 -6.07 -0.81 10.28
C ASP A 34 -7.21 -0.84 9.27
N SER A 35 -7.42 -2.02 8.67
CA SER A 35 -8.42 -2.28 7.65
C SER A 35 -9.18 -3.57 7.97
N PHE A 36 -10.18 -3.85 7.14
CA PHE A 36 -11.09 -4.96 7.35
C PHE A 36 -10.36 -6.32 7.37
N LYS A 37 -10.80 -7.23 8.26
CA LYS A 37 -10.28 -8.61 8.40
C LYS A 37 -8.77 -8.68 8.70
N GLY A 38 -8.27 -7.84 9.61
CA GLY A 38 -6.88 -7.90 10.09
C GLY A 38 -5.84 -7.43 9.06
N ARG A 39 -6.28 -6.78 7.98
CA ARG A 39 -5.40 -6.18 6.98
C ARG A 39 -4.92 -4.82 7.46
N LYS A 40 -3.76 -4.40 6.97
CA LYS A 40 -3.21 -3.06 7.20
C LYS A 40 -3.01 -2.33 5.88
N LEU A 41 -3.35 -1.05 5.85
CA LEU A 41 -3.02 -0.14 4.77
C LEU A 41 -1.74 0.59 5.16
N THR A 42 -0.67 0.35 4.42
CA THR A 42 0.59 1.07 4.59
C THR A 42 0.71 2.09 3.48
N ARG A 43 1.02 3.34 3.82
CA ARG A 43 1.01 4.45 2.86
C ARG A 43 2.33 5.20 2.90
N LYS A 44 2.74 5.64 1.71
CA LYS A 44 3.90 6.51 1.54
C LYS A 44 3.74 7.41 0.32
N GLN A 45 4.08 8.67 0.48
CA GLN A 45 4.09 9.69 -0.54
C GLN A 45 5.34 9.57 -1.42
N PHE A 46 5.13 9.61 -2.74
CA PHE A 46 6.17 9.66 -3.75
C PHE A 46 5.86 10.80 -4.72
N GLY A 47 6.40 11.98 -4.45
CA GLY A 47 6.06 13.19 -5.19
C GLY A 47 4.61 13.62 -4.91
N ASN A 48 3.80 13.72 -5.95
CA ASN A 48 2.39 14.13 -5.87
C ASN A 48 1.40 12.97 -5.74
N LYS A 49 1.87 11.76 -5.44
CA LYS A 49 1.04 10.56 -5.33
C LYS A 49 1.33 9.83 -4.03
N ILE A 50 0.28 9.31 -3.41
CA ILE A 50 0.41 8.42 -2.25
C ILE A 50 0.31 6.99 -2.75
N LEU A 51 1.33 6.17 -2.50
CA LEU A 51 1.29 4.73 -2.73
C LEU A 51 0.67 4.08 -1.50
N GLU A 52 -0.48 3.42 -1.67
CA GLU A 52 -1.11 2.57 -0.67
C GLU A 52 -0.81 1.10 -0.97
N VAL A 53 -0.35 0.37 0.04
CA VAL A 53 -0.04 -1.05 -0.03
C VAL A 53 -0.85 -1.76 1.04
N VAL A 54 -1.71 -2.68 0.60
CA VAL A 54 -2.54 -3.51 1.47
C VAL A 54 -1.74 -4.73 1.87
N THR A 55 -1.59 -4.93 3.16
CA THR A 55 -0.81 -6.03 3.74
C THR A 55 -1.64 -6.83 4.74
N THR A 56 -1.23 -8.08 4.98
CA THR A 56 -1.65 -8.87 6.13
C THR A 56 -0.42 -9.46 6.80
N ALA A 57 -0.52 -9.70 8.11
CA ALA A 57 0.53 -10.39 8.86
C ALA A 57 0.21 -11.87 8.97
N GLU A 58 1.19 -12.73 8.69
CA GLU A 58 1.16 -14.17 8.96
C GLU A 58 2.43 -14.54 9.73
N GLY A 59 2.31 -14.61 11.06
CA GLY A 59 3.46 -14.77 11.95
C GLY A 59 4.48 -13.65 11.77
N LEU A 60 5.71 -14.00 11.39
CA LEU A 60 6.81 -13.05 11.12
C LEU A 60 6.81 -12.53 9.68
N ASN A 61 5.83 -12.90 8.86
CA ASN A 61 5.73 -12.52 7.46
C ASN A 61 4.71 -11.41 7.25
N THR A 62 5.09 -10.43 6.44
CA THR A 62 4.19 -9.42 5.91
C THR A 62 3.88 -9.79 4.47
N ILE A 63 2.62 -10.12 4.21
CA ILE A 63 2.15 -10.51 2.89
C ILE A 63 1.50 -9.30 2.23
N ILE A 64 2.03 -8.93 1.07
CA ILE A 64 1.45 -7.89 0.22
C ILE A 64 0.33 -8.51 -0.61
N ILE A 65 -0.87 -7.96 -0.41
CA ILE A 65 -2.09 -8.40 -1.10
C ILE A 65 -2.26 -7.60 -2.39
N THR A 66 -2.18 -6.26 -2.32
CA THR A 66 -2.32 -5.38 -3.49
C THR A 66 -1.71 -4.00 -3.20
N GLN A 67 -1.55 -3.18 -4.25
CA GLN A 67 -0.94 -1.86 -4.16
C GLN A 67 -1.40 -0.94 -5.29
N TYR A 68 -1.64 0.33 -4.99
CA TYR A 68 -2.07 1.34 -5.95
C TYR A 68 -1.72 2.74 -5.49
N TYR A 69 -1.61 3.66 -6.45
CA TYR A 69 -1.55 5.09 -6.12
C TYR A 69 -2.96 5.61 -5.84
N LEU A 70 -3.11 6.32 -4.72
CA LEU A 70 -4.29 7.13 -4.44
C LEU A 70 -4.24 8.35 -5.38
N GLY A 71 -5.33 8.57 -6.13
CA GLY A 71 -5.48 9.72 -7.02
C GLY A 71 -5.97 10.97 -6.29
N GLY A 72 -6.06 12.10 -7.02
CA GLY A 72 -6.43 13.42 -6.50
C GLY A 72 -7.80 13.48 -5.80
N ASP A 73 -8.72 12.56 -6.07
CA ASP A 73 -10.00 12.47 -5.34
C ASP A 73 -9.85 12.05 -3.88
N TYR A 74 -8.71 11.46 -3.48
CA TYR A 74 -8.46 11.13 -2.08
C TYR A 74 -8.23 12.38 -1.23
N GLU A 75 -7.51 13.38 -1.77
CA GLU A 75 -7.34 14.69 -1.13
C GLU A 75 -8.68 15.41 -0.94
N SER A 76 -9.58 15.29 -1.93
CA SER A 76 -10.94 15.85 -1.87
C SER A 76 -11.81 15.24 -0.78
N LYS A 77 -11.54 13.98 -0.38
CA LYS A 77 -12.27 13.28 0.69
C LYS A 77 -11.70 13.52 2.09
N ILE A 78 -10.40 13.79 2.21
CA ILE A 78 -9.81 14.20 3.50
C ILE A 78 -10.21 15.64 3.85
N ARG A 79 -10.25 16.54 2.84
CA ARG A 79 -10.68 17.93 3.04
C ARG A 79 -12.15 18.11 3.45
N GLN A 80 -13.03 17.18 3.09
CA GLN A 80 -14.45 17.21 3.51
C GLN A 80 -14.72 16.62 4.90
N LYS A 81 -13.67 16.12 5.59
CA LYS A 81 -13.78 15.53 6.93
C LYS A 81 -13.23 16.42 8.05
N ASN A 82 -12.88 17.67 7.73
CA ASN A 82 -12.55 18.72 8.72
C ASN A 82 -13.59 19.83 8.64
#